data_AF-A0A7V4T906-F1
#
_entry.id   AF-A0A7V4T906-F1
#
_cell.length_a   1.000
_cell.length_b   1.000
_cell.length_c   1.000
_cell.angle_alpha   90.00
_cell.angle_beta   90.00
_cell.angle_gamma   90.00
#
_symmetry.space_group_name_H-M   'P 1'
#
loop_
_entity.id
_entity.type
_entity.pdbx_description
1 polymer ?
#
loop_
_entity_poly.entity_id
_entity_poly.type
_entity_poly.pdbx_seq_one_letter_code
_entity_poly.pdbx_strand_id
1 'polypeptide(L)'
;GPRFLASAFAAGPALITLILAIIHSTTSYKIDPKVFNKLRMIIVISAIINLLMLFSEIFKEFYFPTHHSISAIYLFFGIDGHTSLVPWIWTSVSVNLAATLVLAFNPGKNNPKVLLPACAFLFVAVWMEKGIGLIVPGLIPSPLGEIVDYLPTWVELGVTLGILCLGITVVTWLVRTALIIEQRYED
;
A
#
# COMPACT_ATOMS: atom_id res chain seq x y z
N GLY A 1 14.60 3.86 2.42
CA GLY A 1 14.64 4.53 3.74
C GLY A 1 13.64 3.93 4.71
N PRO A 2 13.63 4.35 5.99
CA PRO A 2 12.75 3.80 7.04
C PRO A 2 11.25 3.83 6.71
N ARG A 3 10.79 4.84 5.96
CA ARG A 3 9.41 4.92 5.45
C ARG A 3 9.03 3.76 4.52
N PHE A 4 9.95 3.31 3.67
CA PHE A 4 9.69 2.17 2.77
C PHE A 4 9.40 0.89 3.57
N LEU A 5 10.19 0.63 4.61
CA LEU A 5 9.97 -0.51 5.49
C LEU A 5 8.61 -0.38 6.19
N ALA A 6 8.30 0.79 6.76
CA ALA A 6 7.01 1.02 7.42
C ALA A 6 5.82 0.76 6.47
N SER A 7 5.87 1.27 5.23
CA SER A 7 4.82 1.03 4.23
C SER A 7 4.71 -0.45 3.82
N ALA A 8 5.84 -1.17 3.70
CA ALA A 8 5.85 -2.59 3.38
C ALA A 8 5.25 -3.44 4.51
N PHE A 9 5.58 -3.10 5.77
CA PHE A 9 4.98 -3.74 6.96
C PHE A 9 3.51 -3.37 7.18
N ALA A 10 3.00 -2.29 6.58
CA ALA A 10 1.58 -1.99 6.57
C ALA A 10 0.85 -2.78 5.47
N ALA A 11 1.34 -2.71 4.23
CA ALA A 11 0.69 -3.31 3.06
C ALA A 11 0.79 -4.85 3.03
N GLY A 12 1.92 -5.43 3.45
CA GLY A 12 2.14 -6.87 3.44
C GLY A 12 1.14 -7.63 4.32
N PRO A 13 1.07 -7.34 5.64
CA PRO A 13 0.07 -7.93 6.52
C PRO A 13 -1.38 -7.61 6.12
N ALA A 14 -1.65 -6.46 5.49
CA ALA A 14 -2.96 -6.15 4.93
C ALA A 14 -3.33 -7.12 3.79
N LEU A 15 -2.40 -7.38 2.86
CA LEU A 15 -2.60 -8.36 1.79
C LEU A 15 -2.72 -9.80 2.35
N ILE A 16 -1.89 -10.16 3.33
CA ILE A 16 -1.99 -11.46 4.03
C ILE A 16 -3.36 -11.62 4.68
N THR A 17 -3.89 -10.56 5.31
CA THR A 17 -5.22 -10.57 5.92
C THR A 17 -6.31 -10.87 4.89
N LEU A 18 -6.22 -10.32 3.68
CA LEU A 18 -7.15 -10.61 2.58
C LEU A 18 -7.04 -12.08 2.14
N ILE A 19 -5.82 -12.59 1.96
CA ILE A 19 -5.57 -13.98 1.56
C ILE A 19 -6.12 -14.96 2.62
N LEU A 20 -5.85 -14.71 3.90
CA LEU A 20 -6.36 -15.53 5.02
C LEU A 20 -7.88 -15.50 5.10
N ALA A 21 -8.51 -14.35 4.82
CA ALA A 21 -9.96 -14.27 4.78
C ALA A 21 -10.56 -15.10 3.64
N ILE A 22 -9.91 -15.10 2.46
CA ILE A 22 -10.30 -15.96 1.35
C ILE A 22 -10.19 -17.42 1.77
N ILE A 23 -9.04 -17.86 2.31
CA ILE A 23 -8.81 -19.23 2.77
C ILE A 23 -9.86 -19.66 3.79
N HIS A 24 -10.15 -18.83 4.80
CA HIS A 24 -11.16 -19.12 5.83
C HIS A 24 -12.57 -19.34 5.24
N SER A 25 -12.89 -18.63 4.15
CA SER A 25 -14.20 -18.68 3.49
C SER A 25 -14.35 -19.78 2.45
N THR A 26 -13.27 -20.17 1.76
CA THR A 26 -13.32 -21.10 0.62
C THR A 26 -12.79 -22.50 0.94
N THR A 27 -12.01 -22.66 2.01
CA THR A 27 -11.40 -23.94 2.39
C THR A 27 -11.98 -24.46 3.71
N SER A 28 -11.69 -25.73 4.03
CA SER A 28 -12.03 -26.35 5.31
C SER A 28 -11.18 -25.83 6.48
N TYR A 29 -10.04 -25.17 6.20
CA TYR A 29 -9.13 -24.67 7.23
C TYR A 29 -9.72 -23.45 7.95
N LYS A 30 -9.95 -23.57 9.27
CA LYS A 30 -10.57 -22.53 10.09
C LYS A 30 -9.53 -21.72 10.85
N ILE A 31 -9.31 -20.49 10.38
CA ILE A 31 -8.40 -19.54 11.03
C ILE A 31 -9.06 -18.91 12.26
N ASP A 32 -8.36 -18.91 13.40
CA ASP A 32 -8.78 -18.28 14.66
C ASP A 32 -8.97 -16.75 14.47
N PRO A 33 -10.13 -16.17 14.86
CA PRO A 33 -10.35 -14.72 14.89
C PRO A 33 -9.24 -13.89 15.56
N LYS A 34 -8.50 -14.46 16.53
CA LYS A 34 -7.35 -13.81 17.18
C LYS A 34 -6.24 -13.48 16.19
N VAL A 35 -6.05 -14.28 15.13
CA VAL A 35 -5.05 -14.04 14.07
C VAL A 35 -5.37 -12.73 13.34
N PHE A 36 -6.62 -12.55 12.93
CA PHE A 36 -7.07 -11.31 12.26
C PHE A 36 -6.88 -10.07 13.15
N ASN A 37 -7.14 -10.19 14.46
CA ASN A 37 -6.92 -9.07 15.38
C ASN A 37 -5.44 -8.74 15.57
N LYS A 38 -4.56 -9.76 15.63
CA LYS A 38 -3.11 -9.57 15.71
C LYS A 38 -2.57 -8.91 14.44
N LEU A 39 -2.99 -9.39 13.26
CA LEU A 39 -2.61 -8.79 11.99
C LEU A 39 -3.07 -7.35 11.89
N ARG A 40 -4.32 -7.05 12.26
CA ARG A 40 -4.83 -5.67 12.33
C ARG A 40 -3.94 -4.78 13.20
N MET A 41 -3.53 -5.25 14.39
CA MET A 41 -2.67 -4.48 15.30
C MET A 41 -1.31 -4.16 14.66
N ILE A 42 -0.69 -5.14 14.00
CA ILE A 42 0.56 -4.95 13.25
C ILE A 42 0.37 -3.91 12.15
N ILE A 43 -0.69 -4.05 11.34
CA ILE A 43 -1.01 -3.14 10.25
C ILE A 43 -1.16 -1.70 10.77
N VAL A 44 -1.95 -1.51 11.83
CA VAL A 44 -2.21 -0.16 12.40
C VAL A 44 -0.93 0.48 12.89
N ILE A 45 -0.09 -0.24 13.63
CA ILE A 45 1.18 0.29 14.14
C ILE A 45 2.08 0.69 12.97
N SER A 46 2.24 -0.18 11.98
CA SER A 46 3.06 0.09 10.80
C SER A 46 2.51 1.24 9.95
N ALA A 47 1.19 1.35 9.80
CA ALA A 47 0.54 2.41 9.04
C ALA A 47 0.68 3.77 9.72
N ILE A 48 0.53 3.85 11.06
CA ILE A 48 0.78 5.07 11.84
C ILE A 48 2.24 5.50 11.70
N ILE A 49 3.19 4.57 11.84
CA ILE A 49 4.61 4.87 11.64
C ILE A 49 4.86 5.36 10.22
N ASN A 50 4.22 4.75 9.21
CA ASN A 50 4.33 5.20 7.82
C ASN A 50 3.81 6.63 7.62
N LEU A 51 2.66 6.98 8.19
CA LEU A 51 2.09 8.32 8.11
C LEU A 51 2.95 9.36 8.84
N LEU A 52 3.50 9.01 10.00
CA LEU A 52 4.43 9.87 10.73
C LEU A 52 5.72 10.11 9.92
N MET A 53 6.25 9.06 9.28
CA MET A 53 7.41 9.17 8.41
C MET A 53 7.12 9.98 7.15
N LEU A 54 5.92 9.85 6.55
CA LEU A 54 5.44 10.70 5.46
C LEU A 54 5.43 12.17 5.90
N PHE A 55 4.89 12.46 7.07
CA PHE A 55 4.89 13.82 7.61
C PHE A 55 6.31 14.34 7.82
N SER A 56 7.22 13.53 8.40
CA SER A 56 8.62 13.92 8.58
C SER A 56 9.33 14.18 7.25
N GLU A 57 9.01 13.43 6.19
CA GLU A 57 9.58 13.62 4.86
C GLU A 57 9.07 14.92 4.22
N ILE A 58 7.77 15.18 4.28
CA ILE A 58 7.18 16.45 3.85
C ILE A 58 7.85 17.60 4.63
N PHE A 59 7.88 17.53 5.96
CA PHE A 59 8.47 18.58 6.79
C PHE A 59 9.91 18.85 6.39
N LYS A 60 10.75 17.81 6.28
CA LYS A 60 12.14 17.94 5.87
C LYS A 60 12.28 18.61 4.50
N GLU A 61 11.49 18.18 3.52
CA GLU A 61 11.60 18.64 2.13
C GLU A 61 11.15 20.10 1.95
N PHE A 62 10.18 20.55 2.75
CA PHE A 62 9.66 21.92 2.68
C PHE A 62 10.26 22.89 3.72
N TYR A 63 11.06 22.40 4.68
CA TYR A 63 11.68 23.26 5.70
C TYR A 63 12.88 24.06 5.17
N PHE A 64 13.72 23.43 4.33
CA PHE A 64 14.79 24.12 3.59
C PHE A 64 14.82 23.62 2.14
N PRO A 65 14.09 24.27 1.23
CA PRO A 65 14.00 23.80 -0.15
C PRO A 65 15.37 23.85 -0.83
N THR A 66 15.78 22.71 -1.37
CA THR A 66 16.98 22.54 -2.20
C THR A 66 16.58 22.22 -3.63
N HIS A 67 17.55 22.08 -4.56
CA HIS A 67 17.26 21.61 -5.91
C HIS A 67 16.55 20.24 -5.96
N HIS A 68 16.76 19.38 -4.95
CA HIS A 68 16.06 18.08 -4.85
C HIS A 68 14.60 18.22 -4.42
N SER A 69 14.21 19.36 -3.86
CA SER A 69 12.84 19.63 -3.40
C SER A 69 11.89 19.93 -4.56
N ILE A 70 12.42 20.19 -5.77
CA ILE A 70 11.64 20.40 -6.99
C ILE A 70 10.78 19.18 -7.31
N SER A 71 11.33 17.97 -7.18
CA SER A 71 10.57 16.72 -7.40
C SER A 71 9.40 16.57 -6.43
N ALA A 72 9.58 16.99 -5.17
CA ALA A 72 8.52 16.95 -4.16
C ALA A 72 7.47 18.05 -4.36
N ILE A 73 7.89 19.25 -4.79
CA ILE A 73 6.97 20.33 -5.16
C ILE A 73 6.09 19.88 -6.34
N TYR A 74 6.70 19.30 -7.38
CA TYR A 74 5.95 18.75 -8.52
C TYR A 74 4.93 17.69 -8.09
N LEU A 75 5.31 16.76 -7.22
CA LEU A 75 4.41 15.71 -6.74
C LEU A 75 3.21 16.27 -5.97
N PHE A 76 3.43 17.17 -5.02
CA PHE A 76 2.38 17.62 -4.09
C PHE A 76 1.59 18.84 -4.56
N PHE A 77 2.20 19.70 -5.37
CA PHE A 77 1.63 21.00 -5.79
C PHE A 77 1.66 21.22 -7.31
N GLY A 78 2.48 20.48 -8.04
CA GLY A 78 2.71 20.70 -9.47
C GLY A 78 3.67 21.87 -9.72
N ILE A 79 4.16 21.97 -10.96
CA ILE A 79 5.08 23.03 -11.41
C ILE A 79 4.73 23.42 -12.84
N ASP A 80 4.72 24.71 -13.15
CA ASP A 80 4.56 25.26 -14.52
C ASP A 80 3.37 24.70 -15.32
N GLY A 81 2.26 24.41 -14.62
CA GLY A 81 1.03 23.86 -15.21
C GLY A 81 1.00 22.33 -15.29
N HIS A 82 2.09 21.64 -14.95
CA HIS A 82 2.17 20.18 -14.87
C HIS A 82 1.66 19.71 -13.49
N THR A 83 0.45 19.14 -13.47
CA THR A 83 -0.23 18.71 -12.23
C THR A 83 -0.69 17.25 -12.26
N SER A 84 -0.22 16.45 -13.23
CA SER A 84 -0.74 15.10 -13.47
C SER A 84 -0.67 14.18 -12.25
N LEU A 85 0.37 14.32 -11.42
CA LEU A 85 0.58 13.48 -10.23
C LEU A 85 -0.08 14.02 -8.96
N VAL A 86 -0.52 15.27 -8.93
CA VAL A 86 -1.07 15.92 -7.73
C VAL A 86 -2.35 15.22 -7.26
N PRO A 87 -3.38 14.97 -8.11
CA PRO A 87 -4.56 14.22 -7.67
C PRO A 87 -4.21 12.80 -7.19
N TRP A 88 -3.18 12.19 -7.78
CA TRP A 88 -2.77 10.83 -7.49
C TRP A 88 -2.21 10.69 -6.07
N ILE A 89 -1.26 11.56 -5.69
CA ILE A 89 -0.65 11.50 -4.36
C ILE A 89 -1.65 11.90 -3.27
N TRP A 90 -2.49 12.91 -3.50
CA TRP A 90 -3.48 13.33 -2.52
C TRP A 90 -4.55 12.25 -2.30
N THR A 91 -5.02 11.60 -3.37
CA THR A 91 -5.91 10.44 -3.25
C THR A 91 -5.25 9.34 -2.44
N SER A 92 -4.00 9.02 -2.74
CA SER A 92 -3.23 8.00 -2.02
C SER A 92 -3.11 8.32 -0.53
N VAL A 93 -2.71 9.55 -0.17
CA VAL A 93 -2.54 9.98 1.23
C VAL A 93 -3.88 9.99 1.96
N SER A 94 -4.95 10.51 1.35
CA SER A 94 -6.29 10.54 1.95
C SER A 94 -6.84 9.13 2.20
N VAL A 95 -6.70 8.22 1.23
CA VAL A 95 -7.15 6.82 1.38
C VAL A 95 -6.30 6.09 2.44
N ASN A 96 -4.98 6.31 2.46
CA ASN A 96 -4.10 5.72 3.48
C ASN A 96 -4.50 6.18 4.89
N LEU A 97 -4.71 7.49 5.07
CA LEU A 97 -5.16 8.06 6.34
C LEU A 97 -6.52 7.50 6.74
N ALA A 98 -7.52 7.50 5.85
CA ALA A 98 -8.85 6.99 6.13
C ALA A 98 -8.83 5.50 6.50
N ALA A 99 -8.13 4.66 5.72
CA ALA A 99 -8.00 3.23 6.00
C ALA A 99 -7.30 2.98 7.34
N THR A 100 -6.25 3.74 7.65
CA THR A 100 -5.54 3.66 8.93
C THR A 100 -6.46 4.01 10.09
N LEU A 101 -7.26 5.07 9.99
CA LEU A 101 -8.22 5.47 11.02
C LEU A 101 -9.30 4.41 11.23
N VAL A 102 -9.85 3.85 10.14
CA VAL A 102 -10.85 2.76 10.22
C VAL A 102 -10.27 1.53 10.92
N LEU A 103 -9.04 1.13 10.58
CA LEU A 103 -8.37 -0.01 11.21
C LEU A 103 -8.00 0.26 12.67
N ALA A 104 -7.62 1.50 13.01
CA ALA A 104 -7.25 1.91 14.36
C ALA A 104 -8.46 1.97 15.30
N PHE A 105 -9.52 2.68 14.91
CA PHE A 105 -10.74 2.79 15.71
C PHE A 105 -11.56 1.51 15.73
N ASN A 106 -11.41 0.66 14.71
CA ASN A 106 -12.04 -0.65 14.62
C ASN A 106 -13.56 -0.61 14.90
N PRO A 107 -14.35 0.22 14.17
CA PRO A 107 -15.76 0.45 14.48
C PRO A 107 -16.61 -0.84 14.40
N GLY A 108 -16.14 -1.84 13.66
CA GLY A 108 -16.78 -3.15 13.53
C GLY A 108 -16.26 -4.24 14.47
N LYS A 109 -15.37 -3.95 15.42
CA LYS A 109 -14.73 -4.96 16.31
C LYS A 109 -14.21 -6.20 15.56
N ASN A 110 -13.43 -5.97 14.50
CA ASN A 110 -12.91 -6.98 13.57
C ASN A 110 -13.97 -7.68 12.70
N ASN A 111 -15.15 -7.07 12.49
CA ASN A 111 -16.10 -7.55 11.49
C ASN A 111 -15.43 -7.57 10.09
N PRO A 112 -15.41 -8.72 9.38
CA PRO A 112 -14.81 -8.84 8.06
C PRO A 112 -15.34 -7.80 7.04
N LYS A 113 -16.61 -7.39 7.17
CA LYS A 113 -17.22 -6.37 6.29
C LYS A 113 -16.58 -4.99 6.39
N VAL A 114 -15.85 -4.71 7.48
CA VAL A 114 -15.11 -3.45 7.68
C VAL A 114 -13.61 -3.68 7.53
N LEU A 115 -13.11 -4.78 8.11
CA LEU A 115 -11.69 -5.10 8.11
C LEU A 115 -11.14 -5.32 6.70
N LEU A 116 -11.83 -6.12 5.88
CA LEU A 116 -11.30 -6.49 4.56
C LEU A 116 -11.28 -5.30 3.58
N PRO A 117 -12.36 -4.48 3.45
CA PRO A 117 -12.27 -3.29 2.62
C PRO A 117 -11.19 -2.32 3.10
N ALA A 118 -11.02 -2.12 4.41
CA ALA A 118 -9.98 -1.24 4.94
C ALA A 118 -8.57 -1.74 4.62
N CYS A 119 -8.31 -3.05 4.73
CA CYS A 119 -7.05 -3.66 4.30
C CYS A 119 -6.80 -3.50 2.79
N ALA A 120 -7.83 -3.70 1.96
CA ALA A 120 -7.73 -3.52 0.51
C ALA A 120 -7.43 -2.07 0.12
N PHE A 121 -8.15 -1.10 0.71
CA PHE A 121 -7.88 0.32 0.47
C PHE A 121 -6.49 0.73 0.95
N LEU A 122 -6.03 0.24 2.10
CA LEU A 122 -4.68 0.51 2.58
C LEU A 122 -3.63 -0.04 1.61
N PHE A 123 -3.81 -1.28 1.12
CA PHE A 123 -2.90 -1.89 0.15
C PHE A 123 -2.83 -1.08 -1.16
N VAL A 124 -3.99 -0.71 -1.70
CA VAL A 124 -4.08 0.11 -2.93
C VAL A 124 -3.45 1.49 -2.71
N ALA A 125 -3.72 2.14 -1.58
CA ALA A 125 -3.11 3.43 -1.24
C ALA A 125 -1.59 3.34 -1.16
N VAL A 126 -1.04 2.32 -0.50
CA VAL A 126 0.42 2.13 -0.45
C VAL A 126 0.99 1.85 -1.84
N TRP A 127 0.31 1.08 -2.68
CA TRP A 127 0.71 0.86 -4.07
C TRP A 127 0.71 2.16 -4.89
N MET A 128 -0.32 3.01 -4.74
CA MET A 128 -0.38 4.32 -5.39
C MET A 128 0.77 5.22 -4.95
N GLU A 129 1.05 5.26 -3.65
CA GLU A 129 2.13 6.05 -3.05
C GLU A 129 3.51 5.60 -3.52
N LYS A 130 3.79 4.28 -3.47
CA LYS A 130 5.13 3.72 -3.73
C LYS A 130 5.40 3.41 -5.19
N GLY A 131 4.36 3.11 -5.96
CA GLY A 131 4.46 2.96 -7.41
C GLY A 131 4.63 4.34 -8.03
N ILE A 132 3.50 4.93 -8.42
CA ILE A 132 3.49 6.17 -9.21
C ILE A 132 3.97 7.36 -8.38
N GLY A 133 3.54 7.48 -7.12
CA GLY A 133 3.85 8.64 -6.28
C GLY A 133 5.31 8.77 -5.86
N LEU A 134 6.14 7.73 -6.01
CA LEU A 134 7.54 7.76 -5.63
C LEU A 134 8.48 7.56 -6.82
N ILE A 135 8.21 6.56 -7.67
CA ILE A 135 9.11 6.21 -8.76
C ILE A 135 9.16 7.33 -9.79
N VAL A 136 7.99 7.88 -10.15
CA VAL A 136 7.87 8.84 -11.24
C VAL A 136 8.48 10.21 -10.87
N PRO A 137 8.17 10.82 -9.71
CA PRO A 137 8.84 12.06 -9.29
C PRO A 137 10.34 11.88 -9.07
N GLY A 138 10.81 10.67 -8.73
CA GLY A 138 12.24 10.39 -8.62
C GLY A 138 13.02 10.55 -9.94
N LEU A 139 12.31 10.59 -11.08
CA LEU A 139 12.86 10.77 -12.42
C LEU A 139 12.54 12.14 -13.02
N ILE A 140 11.81 13.01 -12.31
CA ILE A 140 11.35 14.33 -12.77
C ILE A 140 11.80 15.40 -11.75
N PRO A 141 12.50 16.47 -12.16
CA PRO A 141 12.88 16.82 -13.53
C PRO A 141 13.92 15.85 -14.12
N SER A 142 13.97 15.78 -15.45
CA SER A 142 14.99 15.01 -16.16
C SER A 142 16.39 15.56 -15.84
N PRO A 143 17.48 14.81 -16.12
CA PRO A 143 18.84 15.34 -15.97
C PRO A 143 19.13 16.64 -16.76
N LEU A 144 18.30 16.93 -17.79
CA LEU A 144 18.36 18.16 -18.58
C LEU A 144 17.47 19.28 -18.01
N GLY A 145 16.72 19.02 -16.94
CA GLY A 145 15.81 19.97 -16.30
C GLY A 145 14.38 19.98 -16.86
N GLU A 146 14.04 19.05 -17.75
CA GLU A 146 12.71 19.00 -18.37
C GLU A 146 11.68 18.37 -17.43
N ILE A 147 10.50 18.99 -17.36
CA ILE A 147 9.34 18.47 -16.64
C ILE A 147 8.40 17.86 -17.66
N VAL A 148 8.06 16.58 -17.47
CA VAL A 148 7.18 15.84 -18.37
C VAL A 148 6.01 15.30 -17.57
N ASP A 149 4.80 15.57 -18.05
CA ASP A 149 3.61 14.97 -17.48
C ASP A 149 3.62 13.46 -17.70
N TYR A 150 3.39 12.72 -16.62
CA TYR A 150 3.29 11.26 -16.65
C TYR A 150 1.90 10.83 -16.19
N LEU A 151 1.28 10.01 -17.04
CA LEU A 151 0.10 9.23 -16.69
C LEU A 151 0.34 7.80 -17.16
N PRO A 152 0.05 6.79 -16.33
CA PRO A 152 0.27 5.41 -16.69
C PRO A 152 -0.60 5.04 -17.90
N THR A 153 0.03 4.47 -18.91
CA THR A 153 -0.63 3.95 -20.10
C THR A 153 -1.37 2.64 -19.78
N TRP A 154 -2.33 2.27 -20.62
CA TRP A 154 -3.04 1.00 -20.50
C TRP A 154 -2.10 -0.22 -20.55
N VAL A 155 -0.97 -0.10 -21.27
CA VAL A 155 0.03 -1.17 -21.35
C VAL A 155 0.77 -1.32 -20.03
N GLU A 156 1.21 -0.22 -19.41
CA GLU A 156 1.90 -0.26 -18.09
C GLU A 156 0.98 -0.80 -16.99
N LEU A 157 -0.30 -0.41 -17.00
CA LEU A 157 -1.31 -0.96 -16.10
C LEU A 157 -1.52 -2.46 -16.34
N GLY A 158 -1.60 -2.89 -17.60
CA GLY A 158 -1.71 -4.30 -17.98
C GLY A 158 -0.52 -5.14 -17.51
N VAL A 159 0.71 -4.63 -17.68
CA VAL A 159 1.93 -5.29 -17.17
C VAL A 159 1.92 -5.37 -15.65
N THR A 160 1.53 -4.29 -14.96
CA THR A 160 1.46 -4.26 -13.49
C THR A 160 0.45 -5.29 -12.96
N LEU A 161 -0.73 -5.38 -13.58
CA LEU A 161 -1.72 -6.40 -13.26
C LEU A 161 -1.24 -7.81 -13.59
N GLY A 162 -0.52 -7.98 -14.70
CA GLY A 162 0.10 -9.26 -15.07
C GLY A 162 1.09 -9.77 -14.02
N ILE A 163 1.95 -8.88 -13.50
CA ILE A 163 2.89 -9.20 -12.42
C ILE A 163 2.12 -9.58 -11.14
N LEU A 164 1.07 -8.84 -10.80
CA LEU A 164 0.22 -9.15 -9.64
C LEU A 164 -0.46 -10.52 -9.79
N CYS A 165 -1.02 -10.83 -10.96
CA CYS A 165 -1.65 -12.12 -11.27
C CYS A 165 -0.66 -13.27 -11.18
N LEU A 166 0.57 -13.08 -11.67
CA LEU A 166 1.64 -14.07 -11.53
C LEU A 166 1.99 -14.32 -10.06
N GLY A 167 2.11 -13.25 -9.26
CA GLY A 167 2.32 -13.35 -7.81
C GLY A 167 1.19 -14.12 -7.11
N ILE A 168 -0.07 -13.79 -7.40
CA ILE A 168 -1.25 -14.50 -6.87
C ILE A 168 -1.21 -15.98 -7.27
N THR A 169 -0.82 -16.30 -8.50
CA THR A 169 -0.74 -17.68 -8.99
C THR A 169 0.30 -18.48 -8.21
N VAL A 170 1.52 -17.94 -8.05
CA VAL A 170 2.59 -18.57 -7.28
C VAL A 170 2.18 -18.78 -5.82
N VAL A 171 1.63 -17.74 -5.18
CA VAL A 171 1.14 -17.83 -3.79
C VAL A 171 0.06 -18.89 -3.66
N THR A 172 -0.87 -18.95 -4.63
CA THR A 172 -1.95 -19.95 -4.61
C THR A 172 -1.42 -21.38 -4.66
N TRP A 173 -0.41 -21.65 -5.50
CA TRP A 173 0.23 -22.98 -5.56
C TRP A 173 0.94 -23.34 -4.25
N LEU A 174 1.67 -22.40 -3.66
CA LEU A 174 2.39 -22.61 -2.40
C LEU A 174 1.43 -22.82 -1.22
N VAL A 175 0.40 -21.98 -1.11
CA VAL A 175 -0.62 -22.06 -0.06
C VAL A 175 -1.39 -23.36 -0.15
N ARG A 176 -1.76 -23.82 -1.37
CA ARG A 176 -2.46 -25.09 -1.55
C ARG A 176 -1.65 -26.25 -0.98
N THR A 177 -0.36 -26.31 -1.25
CA THR A 177 0.53 -27.36 -0.71
C THR A 177 0.66 -27.23 0.81
N ALA A 178 0.83 -26.02 1.33
CA ALA A 178 0.95 -25.78 2.76
C ALA A 178 -0.32 -26.20 3.53
N LEU A 179 -1.51 -25.89 3.02
CA LEU A 179 -2.78 -26.26 3.65
C LEU A 179 -2.97 -27.76 3.78
N ILE A 180 -2.57 -28.55 2.77
CA ILE A 180 -2.65 -30.02 2.82
C ILE A 180 -1.78 -30.58 3.95
N ILE A 181 -0.60 -29.99 4.17
CA ILE A 181 0.34 -30.41 5.21
C ILE A 181 -0.19 -30.05 6.60
N GLU A 182 -0.64 -28.81 6.77
CA GLU A 182 -1.17 -28.31 8.06
C GLU A 182 -2.43 -29.09 8.49
N GLN A 183 -3.37 -29.33 7.57
CA GLN A 183 -4.59 -30.08 7.90
C GLN A 183 -4.30 -31.52 8.32
N ARG A 184 -3.32 -32.18 7.69
CA ARG A 184 -2.91 -33.53 8.07
C ARG A 184 -2.25 -33.60 9.46
N TYR A 185 -1.71 -32.50 9.96
CA TYR A 185 -1.13 -32.46 11.30
C TYR A 185 -2.19 -32.25 12.40
N GLU A 186 -3.33 -31.65 12.06
CA GLU A 186 -4.45 -31.45 12.99
C GLU A 186 -5.33 -32.71 13.17
N ASP A 187 -5.30 -33.64 12.21
CA ASP A 187 -5.96 -34.96 12.24
C ASP A 187 -5.12 -36.06 12.92
#